data_AF-A0A7J9D1Y4-F1
#
_entry.id   AF-A0A7J9D1Y4-F1
#
_cell.length_a   1.000
_cell.length_b   1.000
_cell.length_c   1.000
_cell.angle_alpha   90.00
_cell.angle_beta   90.00
_cell.angle_gamma   90.00
#
_symmetry.space_group_name_H-M   'P 1'
#
loop_
_entity.id
_entity.type
_entity.pdbx_description
1 polymer ?
#
loop_
_entity_poly.entity_id
_entity_poly.type
_entity_poly.pdbx_seq_one_letter_code
_entity_poly.pdbx_strand_id
1 'polypeptide(L)' 'MEMGLEPPPDMPKVFKDCIEDLGGSEIKLVIQKFLQVTNLRPQQNHFSMSLKQIRSTFLNEDEERMLNAKRQMLVTFVGP' A
#
# COMPACT_ATOMS: atom_id res chain seq x y z
N MET A 1 4.87 16.26 7.31
CA MET A 1 4.03 16.25 8.52
C MET A 1 4.12 14.85 9.08
N GLU A 2 4.76 14.73 10.24
CA GLU A 2 4.78 13.49 11.01
C GLU A 2 3.34 13.22 11.50
N MET A 3 2.81 12.00 11.31
CA MET A 3 1.39 11.72 11.58
C MET A 3 1.07 11.57 13.07
N GLY A 4 2.07 11.65 13.96
CA GLY A 4 1.90 11.42 15.40
C GLY A 4 1.47 9.99 15.75
N LEU A 5 1.66 9.06 14.81
CA LEU A 5 1.31 7.63 14.93
C LEU A 5 2.59 6.79 15.04
N GLU A 6 3.57 7.28 15.79
CA GLU A 6 4.79 6.54 16.08
C GLU A 6 4.77 6.08 17.54
N PRO A 7 4.86 4.77 17.83
CA PRO A 7 4.92 3.68 16.84
C PRO A 7 3.57 3.49 16.11
N PRO A 8 3.58 2.93 14.90
CA PRO A 8 2.35 2.64 14.16
C PRO A 8 1.41 1.76 14.99
N PRO A 9 0.09 1.99 14.93
CA PRO A 9 -0.87 1.11 15.58
C PRO A 9 -0.77 -0.29 15.00
N ASP A 10 -1.00 -1.30 15.85
CA ASP A 10 -0.99 -2.70 15.41
C ASP A 10 -2.14 -2.98 14.44
N MET A 11 -1.92 -3.93 13.52
CA MET A 11 -2.94 -4.32 12.54
C MET A 11 -4.10 -5.04 13.26
N PRO A 12 -5.37 -4.71 12.96
CA PRO A 12 -6.51 -5.42 13.55
C PRO A 12 -6.44 -6.93 13.30
N LYS A 13 -6.74 -7.73 14.34
CA LYS A 13 -6.61 -9.20 14.32
C LYS A 13 -7.31 -9.84 13.12
N VAL A 14 -8.49 -9.35 12.75
CA VAL A 14 -9.26 -9.87 11.59
C VAL A 14 -8.46 -9.85 10.28
N PHE A 15 -7.59 -8.85 10.07
CA PHE A 15 -6.76 -8.79 8.88
C PHE A 15 -5.53 -9.70 9.00
N LYS A 16 -4.98 -9.87 10.20
CA LYS A 16 -3.90 -10.84 10.45
C LYS A 16 -4.38 -12.27 10.17
N ASP A 17 -5.54 -12.63 10.72
CA ASP A 17 -6.18 -13.93 10.50
C ASP A 17 -6.41 -14.18 8.98
N CYS A 18 -6.92 -13.17 8.25
CA CYS A 18 -7.13 -13.27 6.79
C CYS A 18 -5.83 -13.47 6.00
N ILE A 19 -4.74 -12.78 6.38
CA ILE A 19 -3.43 -12.96 5.74
C ILE A 19 -2.91 -14.38 5.97
N GLU A 20 -3.04 -14.89 7.20
CA GLU A 20 -2.64 -16.26 7.55
C GLU A 20 -3.46 -17.30 6.77
N ASP A 21 -4.79 -17.13 6.66
CA ASP A 21 -5.68 -18.02 5.90
C ASP A 21 -5.34 -18.07 4.39
N LEU A 22 -4.83 -16.96 3.85
CA LEU A 22 -4.34 -16.87 2.47
C LEU A 22 -2.91 -17.44 2.29
N GLY A 23 -2.31 -17.99 3.35
CA GLY A 23 -0.95 -18.53 3.34
C GLY A 23 0.15 -17.46 3.39
N GLY A 24 -0.19 -16.23 3.78
CA GLY A 24 0.76 -15.15 3.98
C GLY A 24 1.62 -15.38 5.24
N SER A 25 2.91 -15.07 5.13
CA SER A 25 3.90 -15.35 6.19
C SER A 25 4.53 -14.11 6.83
N GLU A 26 4.42 -12.95 6.19
CA GLU A 26 5.07 -11.72 6.63
C GLU A 26 4.10 -10.54 6.50
N ILE A 27 3.99 -9.76 7.58
CA ILE A 27 3.18 -8.52 7.60
C ILE A 27 4.13 -7.33 7.63
N LYS A 28 4.08 -6.50 6.60
CA LYS A 28 4.93 -5.32 6.46
C LYS A 28 4.10 -4.06 6.21
N LEU A 29 4.30 -3.01 7.01
CA LEU A 29 3.66 -1.72 6.76
C LEU A 29 4.34 -1.02 5.57
N VAL A 30 3.63 -0.97 4.44
CA VAL A 30 4.13 -0.33 3.20
C VAL A 30 3.86 1.17 3.19
N ILE A 31 2.62 1.58 3.51
CA ILE A 31 2.20 2.98 3.54
C ILE A 31 1.17 3.19 4.64
N GLN A 32 1.16 4.38 5.23
CA GLN A 32 0.07 4.87 6.05
C GLN A 32 -0.14 6.34 5.68
N LYS A 33 -1.38 6.74 5.40
CA LYS A 33 -1.71 8.13 5.06
C LYS A 33 -3.14 8.48 5.44
N PHE A 34 -3.38 9.76 5.70
CA PHE A 34 -4.73 10.30 5.69
C PHE A 34 -5.29 10.30 4.27
N LEU A 35 -6.53 9.82 4.12
CA LEU A 35 -7.23 9.88 2.86
C LEU A 35 -7.56 11.33 2.52
N GLN A 36 -7.20 11.76 1.32
CA GLN A 36 -7.59 13.06 0.81
C GLN A 36 -8.97 12.96 0.16
N VAL A 37 -9.69 14.09 0.07
CA VAL A 37 -11.00 14.16 -0.59
C VAL A 37 -10.97 13.55 -1.99
N THR A 38 -9.85 13.71 -2.71
CA THR A 38 -9.63 13.11 -4.03
C THR A 38 -9.71 11.58 -4.04
N ASN A 39 -9.23 10.92 -2.99
CA ASN A 39 -9.28 9.46 -2.85
C ASN A 39 -10.68 8.95 -2.50
N LEU A 40 -11.56 9.81 -1.98
CA LEU A 40 -12.92 9.46 -1.56
C LEU A 40 -13.99 9.76 -2.63
N ARG A 41 -13.62 10.42 -3.74
CA ARG A 41 -14.56 10.75 -4.80
C ARG A 41 -14.96 9.49 -5.59
N PRO A 42 -16.28 9.16 -5.69
CA PRO A 42 -16.76 7.91 -6.30
C PRO A 42 -16.35 7.68 -7.77
N GLN A 43 -15.91 8.73 -8.46
CA GLN A 43 -15.56 8.70 -9.88
C GLN A 43 -14.05 8.68 -10.12
N GLN A 44 -13.24 8.83 -9.07
CA GLN A 44 -11.80 8.94 -9.21
C GLN A 44 -11.06 7.62 -8.93
N ASN A 45 -11.65 6.72 -8.13
CA ASN A 45 -11.22 5.33 -7.88
C ASN A 45 -9.70 5.09 -7.83
N HIS A 46 -8.94 6.09 -7.36
CA HIS A 46 -7.49 6.02 -7.31
C HIS A 46 -7.00 6.33 -5.91
N PHE A 47 -6.02 5.54 -5.49
CA PHE A 47 -5.29 5.74 -4.26
C PHE A 47 -3.90 6.30 -4.59
N SER A 48 -3.71 7.61 -4.42
CA SER A 48 -2.41 8.22 -4.68
C SER A 48 -1.42 7.82 -3.59
N MET A 49 -0.30 7.22 -3.98
CA MET A 49 0.80 6.85 -3.08
C MET A 49 2.01 7.74 -3.37
N SER A 50 2.41 8.56 -2.41
CA SER A 50 3.63 9.35 -2.53
C SER A 50 4.83 8.50 -2.14
N LEU A 51 5.89 8.49 -2.96
CA LEU A 51 7.14 7.77 -2.68
C LEU A 51 7.74 8.17 -1.32
N LYS A 52 7.56 9.42 -0.90
CA LYS A 52 8.04 9.93 0.40
C LYS A 52 7.31 9.32 1.62
N GLN A 53 6.18 8.65 1.40
CA GLN A 53 5.37 8.03 2.45
C GLN A 53 5.50 6.50 2.47
N ILE A 54 6.23 5.93 1.51
CA ILE A 54 6.51 4.50 1.48
C ILE A 54 7.55 4.20 2.56
N ARG A 55 7.20 3.31 3.49
CA ARG A 55 8.05 2.95 4.64
C ARG A 55 8.90 1.72 4.37
N SER A 56 8.54 0.96 3.35
CA SER A 56 9.05 -0.38 3.08
C SER A 56 9.07 -0.65 1.59
N THR A 57 10.15 -1.25 1.09
CA THR A 57 10.20 -1.84 -0.25
C THR A 57 9.17 -2.96 -0.37
N PHE A 58 8.37 -2.89 -1.44
CA PHE A 58 7.31 -3.84 -1.77
C PHE A 58 7.28 -4.20 -3.27
N LEU A 59 8.05 -3.47 -4.09
CA LEU A 59 8.24 -3.78 -5.51
C LEU A 59 9.42 -4.74 -5.65
N ASN A 60 9.33 -5.65 -6.61
CA ASN A 60 10.49 -6.39 -7.07
C ASN A 60 11.39 -5.52 -7.96
N GLU A 61 12.58 -6.01 -8.30
CA GLU A 61 13.57 -5.25 -9.09
C GLU A 61 13.04 -4.80 -10.46
N ASP A 62 12.25 -5.64 -11.12
CA ASP A 62 11.71 -5.34 -12.45
C ASP A 62 10.60 -4.29 -12.37
N GLU A 63 9.70 -4.40 -11.38
CA GLU A 63 8.67 -3.40 -11.09
C GLU A 63 9.30 -2.05 -10.73
N GLU A 64 10.36 -2.04 -9.92
CA GLU A 64 11.09 -0.82 -9.58
C GLU A 64 11.74 -0.19 -10.81
N ARG A 65 12.39 -0.99 -11.68
CA ARG A 65 12.94 -0.51 -12.95
C ARG A 65 11.87 0.08 -13.86
N MET A 66 10.71 -0.57 -13.97
CA MET A 66 9.59 -0.08 -14.77
C MET A 66 9.03 1.24 -14.23
N LEU A 67 8.85 1.35 -12.90
CA LEU A 67 8.40 2.57 -12.25
C LEU A 67 9.37 3.73 -12.47
N ASN A 68 10.67 3.50 -12.29
CA ASN A 68 11.71 4.50 -12.48
C ASN A 68 11.82 4.98 -13.93
N ALA A 69 11.55 4.09 -14.89
CA ALA A 69 11.45 4.42 -16.31
C ALA A 69 10.12 5.10 -16.70
N LYS A 70 9.23 5.37 -15.74
CA LYS A 70 7.87 5.92 -15.94
C LYS A 70 7.05 5.12 -16.97
N ARG A 71 7.30 3.81 -17.04
CA ARG A 71 6.57 2.91 -17.92
C ARG A 71 5.27 2.49 -17.26
N GLN A 72 4.26 2.23 -18.07
CA GLN A 72 3.04 1.59 -17.57
C GLN A 72 3.38 0.18 -17.09
N MET A 73 2.91 -0.15 -15.90
CA MET A 73 2.96 -1.50 -15.33
C MET A 73 1.59 -2.12 -15.48
N LEU A 74 1.55 -3.33 -16.04
CA LEU A 74 0.31 -4.09 -16.12
C LEU A 74 0.08 -4.73 -14.76
N VAL A 75 -0.90 -4.21 -14.03
CA VAL A 75 -1.25 -4.70 -12.69
C VAL A 75 -2.54 -5.48 -12.75
N THR A 76 -2.58 -6.64 -12.11
CA THR A 76 -3.82 -7.41 -11.97
C THR A 76 -4.46 -7.02 -10.66
N PHE A 77 -5.67 -6.47 -10.71
CA PHE A 77 -6.46 -6.28 -9.50
C PHE A 77 -6.95 -7.65 -9.03
N VAL A 78 -6.39 -8.14 -7.92
CA VAL A 78 -6.93 -9.31 -7.22
C VAL A 78 -7.96 -8.76 -6.24
N GLY A 79 -9.23 -8.82 -6.64
CA GLY A 79 -10.34 -8.48 -5.75
C GLY A 79 -10.53 -9.56 -4.67
N PRO A 80 -11.34 -9.27 -3.63
CA PRO A 80 -11.94 -10.32 -2.82
C PRO A 80 -12.82 -11.25 -3.67
#